data_AF-A0A2V9KZB7-F1
#
_entry.id   AF-A0A2V9KZB7-F1
#
_cell.length_a   1.000
_cell.length_b   1.000
_cell.length_c   1.000
_cell.angle_alpha   90.00
_cell.angle_beta   90.00
_cell.angle_gamma   90.00
#
_symmetry.space_group_name_H-M   'P 1'
#
loop_
_entity.id
_entity.type
_entity.pdbx_description
1 polymer ?
#
loop_
_entity_poly.entity_id
_entity_poly.type
_entity_poly.pdbx_seq_one_letter_code
_entity_poly.pdbx_strand_id
1 'polypeptide(L)'
;MQIKATRLSDRYVTVKGLVERKIKADLAIWALSYKEAGDDLSSVYAKTEGDKKAILQFLDQEGIQSSEIELGVVRVVDKQANEFGDGKPAPRRYIVEQQITVRTPRVDQVAAAAQKTM
;
A
#
# COMPACT_ATOMS: atom_id res chain seq x y z
N MET A 1 63.25 -41.62 35.56
CA MET A 1 62.57 -41.32 34.29
C MET A 1 61.08 -41.55 34.48
N GLN A 2 60.27 -40.51 34.65
CA GLN A 2 58.84 -40.57 34.32
C GLN A 2 58.25 -39.16 34.29
N ILE A 3 57.63 -38.88 33.15
CA ILE A 3 57.17 -37.60 32.65
C ILE A 3 55.84 -37.29 33.36
N LYS A 4 55.74 -36.21 34.13
CA LYS A 4 54.44 -35.68 34.56
C LYS A 4 53.84 -34.91 33.38
N ALA A 5 52.87 -35.53 32.72
CA ALA A 5 52.10 -34.92 31.65
C ALA A 5 51.34 -33.69 32.18
N THR A 6 51.67 -32.51 31.64
CA THR A 6 50.91 -31.28 31.85
C THR A 6 49.59 -31.39 31.08
N ARG A 7 48.47 -31.49 31.80
CA ARG A 7 47.13 -31.30 31.22
C ARG A 7 46.99 -29.83 30.84
N LEU A 8 47.07 -29.53 29.54
CA LEU A 8 46.53 -28.29 28.99
C LEU A 8 45.00 -28.45 28.96
N SER A 9 44.30 -27.86 29.93
CA SER A 9 42.85 -27.78 29.90
C SER A 9 42.41 -26.93 28.71
N ASP A 10 41.55 -27.46 27.83
CA ASP A 10 40.95 -26.69 26.73
C ASP A 10 40.16 -25.50 27.29
N ARG A 11 40.61 -24.28 27.00
CA ARG A 11 39.93 -23.04 27.37
C ARG A 11 39.39 -22.39 26.11
N TYR A 12 38.09 -22.56 25.87
CA TYR A 12 37.38 -21.84 24.81
C TYR A 12 36.58 -20.68 25.42
N VAL A 13 36.58 -19.55 24.73
CA VAL A 13 35.73 -18.40 25.04
C VAL A 13 34.72 -18.27 23.93
N THR A 14 33.46 -18.52 24.25
CA THR A 14 32.35 -18.31 23.31
C THR A 14 31.94 -16.85 23.37
N VAL A 15 32.37 -16.07 22.39
CA VAL A 15 31.92 -14.69 22.19
C VAL A 15 30.73 -14.68 21.24
N LYS A 16 29.67 -13.98 21.64
CA LYS A 16 28.54 -13.66 20.76
C LYS A 16 28.78 -12.26 20.18
N GLY A 17 29.06 -12.19 18.88
CA GLY A 17 29.04 -10.93 18.16
C GLY A 17 27.59 -10.58 17.81
N LEU A 18 27.12 -9.40 18.26
CA LEU A 18 25.87 -8.79 17.80
C LEU A 18 26.23 -7.59 16.93
N VAL A 19 25.67 -7.54 15.73
CA VAL A 19 25.78 -6.39 14.84
C VAL A 19 24.36 -6.00 14.43
N GLU A 20 23.97 -4.78 14.79
CA GLU A 20 22.70 -4.18 14.38
C GLU A 20 22.97 -2.98 13.48
N ARG A 21 22.12 -2.77 12.47
CA ARG A 21 22.15 -1.59 11.61
C ARG A 21 20.73 -1.12 11.33
N LYS A 22 20.50 0.17 11.50
CA LYS A 22 19.28 0.83 11.02
C LYS A 22 19.45 1.14 9.54
N ILE A 23 18.56 0.60 8.72
CA ILE A 23 18.49 0.91 7.28
C ILE A 23 17.16 1.59 6.98
N LYS A 24 17.19 2.51 6.03
CA LYS A 24 15.99 3.16 5.50
C LYS A 24 15.39 2.27 4.41
N ALA A 25 14.07 2.24 4.32
CA ALA A 25 13.39 1.59 3.21
C ALA A 25 13.78 2.29 1.89
N ASP A 26 13.92 1.49 0.84
CA ASP A 26 14.31 1.87 -0.51
C ASP A 26 13.13 1.93 -1.49
N LEU A 27 11.96 1.44 -1.07
CA LEU A 27 10.72 1.44 -1.85
C LEU A 27 9.52 1.71 -0.95
N ALA A 28 8.64 2.61 -1.40
CA ALA A 28 7.32 2.82 -0.82
C ALA A 28 6.24 2.34 -1.80
N ILE A 29 5.23 1.66 -1.26
CA ILE A 29 4.02 1.25 -1.98
C ILE A 29 2.83 1.82 -1.22
N TRP A 30 2.05 2.67 -1.89
CA TRP A 30 0.86 3.29 -1.32
C TRP A 30 -0.36 3.05 -2.21
N ALA A 31 -1.36 2.35 -1.67
CA ALA A 31 -2.62 2.07 -2.36
C ALA A 31 -3.71 3.04 -1.89
N LEU A 32 -4.18 3.89 -2.79
CA LEU A 32 -5.33 4.77 -2.61
C LEU A 32 -6.56 4.10 -3.22
N SER A 33 -7.54 3.77 -2.40
CA SER A 33 -8.83 3.26 -2.86
C SER A 33 -9.90 4.33 -2.71
N TYR A 34 -10.74 4.49 -3.72
CA TYR A 34 -11.88 5.39 -3.71
C TYR A 34 -13.08 4.68 -4.32
N LYS A 35 -14.26 5.01 -3.81
CA LYS A 35 -15.51 4.40 -4.22
C LYS A 35 -16.59 5.44 -4.33
N GLU A 36 -17.33 5.37 -5.42
CA GLU A 36 -18.51 6.20 -5.65
C GLU A 36 -19.72 5.30 -5.81
N ALA A 37 -20.87 5.78 -5.35
CA ALA A 37 -22.12 5.05 -5.43
C ALA A 37 -23.23 5.97 -5.92
N GLY A 38 -24.16 5.44 -6.72
CA GLY A 38 -25.30 6.18 -7.26
C GLY A 38 -26.27 5.29 -8.03
N ASP A 39 -27.36 5.87 -8.51
CA ASP A 39 -28.44 5.14 -9.18
C ASP A 39 -28.26 5.03 -10.70
N ASP A 40 -27.49 5.94 -11.30
CA ASP A 40 -27.14 5.92 -12.72
C ASP A 40 -25.64 5.65 -12.91
N LEU A 41 -25.32 4.57 -13.62
CA LEU A 41 -23.94 4.13 -13.83
C LEU A 41 -23.09 5.20 -14.53
N SER A 42 -23.66 5.91 -15.51
CA SER A 42 -22.94 6.92 -16.28
C SER A 42 -22.51 8.09 -15.39
N SER A 43 -23.40 8.54 -14.51
CA SER A 43 -23.13 9.60 -13.54
C SER A 43 -22.09 9.20 -12.51
N VAL A 44 -22.13 7.96 -12.02
CA VAL A 44 -21.15 7.43 -11.06
C VAL A 44 -19.78 7.34 -11.74
N TYR A 45 -19.71 6.78 -12.95
CA TYR A 45 -18.48 6.68 -13.71
C TYR A 45 -17.86 8.06 -13.99
N ALA A 46 -18.67 9.05 -14.37
CA ALA A 46 -18.19 10.41 -14.59
C ALA A 46 -17.61 11.06 -13.32
N LYS A 47 -18.24 10.83 -12.15
CA LYS A 47 -17.70 11.26 -10.86
C LYS A 47 -16.38 10.57 -10.54
N THR A 48 -16.33 9.25 -10.71
CA THR A 48 -15.11 8.47 -10.46
C THR A 48 -13.94 8.93 -11.35
N GLU A 49 -14.18 9.24 -12.62
CA GLU A 49 -13.15 9.85 -13.49
C GLU A 49 -12.75 11.28 -13.06
N GLY A 50 -13.67 12.03 -12.45
CA GLY A 50 -13.37 13.31 -11.79
C GLY A 50 -12.44 13.14 -10.59
N ASP A 51 -12.77 12.20 -9.70
CA ASP A 51 -11.97 11.87 -8.51
C ASP A 51 -10.58 11.38 -8.90
N LYS A 52 -10.49 10.53 -9.92
CA LYS A 52 -9.22 10.09 -10.51
C LYS A 52 -8.35 11.27 -10.92
N LYS A 53 -8.89 12.25 -11.62
CA LYS A 53 -8.14 13.45 -12.04
C LYS A 53 -7.67 14.26 -10.84
N ALA A 54 -8.53 14.43 -9.83
CA ALA A 54 -8.16 15.14 -8.60
C ALA A 54 -7.04 14.44 -7.84
N ILE A 55 -7.09 13.10 -7.73
CA ILE A 55 -6.03 12.31 -7.09
C ILE A 55 -4.71 12.41 -7.87
N LEU A 56 -4.74 12.27 -9.20
CA LEU A 56 -3.54 12.40 -10.02
C LEU A 56 -2.93 13.79 -9.92
N GLN A 57 -3.75 14.84 -9.87
CA GLN A 57 -3.29 16.21 -9.67
C GLN A 57 -2.64 16.40 -8.29
N PHE A 58 -3.23 15.85 -7.23
CA PHE A 58 -2.63 15.87 -5.90
C PHE A 58 -1.27 15.16 -5.87
N LEU A 59 -1.18 13.97 -6.48
CA LEU A 59 0.08 13.22 -6.56
C LEU A 59 1.16 14.00 -7.34
N ASP A 60 0.79 14.64 -8.45
CA ASP A 60 1.68 15.51 -9.22
C ASP A 60 2.17 16.72 -8.42
N GLN A 61 1.28 17.35 -7.63
CA GLN A 61 1.63 18.45 -6.72
C GLN A 61 2.59 18.03 -5.60
N GLU A 62 2.46 16.79 -5.11
CA GLU A 62 3.41 16.20 -4.15
C GLU A 62 4.71 15.71 -4.83
N GLY A 63 4.83 15.89 -6.15
CA GLY A 63 6.01 15.60 -6.95
C GLY A 63 6.12 14.16 -7.41
N ILE A 64 5.09 13.32 -7.23
CA ILE A 64 5.07 11.91 -7.66
C ILE A 64 4.90 11.87 -9.19
N GLN A 65 5.78 11.14 -9.88
CA GLN A 65 5.74 11.06 -11.33
C GLN A 65 4.70 10.06 -11.79
N SER A 66 4.08 10.30 -12.94
CA SER A 66 3.12 9.37 -13.55
C SER A 66 3.69 7.96 -13.81
N SER A 67 5.01 7.85 -14.03
CA SER A 67 5.72 6.57 -14.19
C SER A 67 5.76 5.73 -12.91
N GLU A 68 5.53 6.34 -11.75
CA GLU A 68 5.47 5.68 -10.44
C GLU A 68 4.03 5.37 -10.02
N ILE A 69 3.05 5.72 -10.87
CA ILE A 69 1.63 5.54 -10.60
C ILE A 69 1.09 4.41 -11.47
N GLU A 70 0.55 3.39 -10.81
CA GLU A 70 -0.16 2.29 -11.43
C GLU A 70 -1.67 2.45 -11.18
N LEU A 71 -2.46 2.52 -12.26
CA LEU A 71 -3.92 2.51 -12.15
C LEU A 71 -4.43 1.07 -12.05
N GLY A 72 -5.15 0.80 -10.97
CA GLY A 72 -5.87 -0.45 -10.78
C GLY A 72 -7.12 -0.54 -11.68
N VAL A 73 -7.62 -1.76 -11.81
CA VAL A 73 -8.85 -2.05 -12.56
C VAL A 73 -10.07 -1.42 -11.89
N VAL A 74 -11.02 -0.98 -12.71
CA VAL A 74 -12.33 -0.50 -12.25
C VAL A 74 -13.19 -1.69 -11.87
N ARG A 75 -13.73 -1.67 -10.65
CA ARG A 75 -14.70 -2.67 -10.20
C ARG A 75 -16.07 -2.02 -10.09
N VAL A 76 -17.03 -2.56 -10.83
CA VAL A 76 -18.44 -2.12 -10.76
C VAL A 76 -19.26 -3.20 -10.07
N VAL A 77 -20.04 -2.81 -9.07
CA VAL A 77 -20.95 -3.69 -8.33
C VAL A 77 -22.37 -3.17 -8.50
N ASP A 78 -23.25 -3.95 -9.12
CA ASP A 78 -24.69 -3.71 -9.12
C ASP A 78 -25.31 -4.41 -7.90
N LYS A 79 -25.85 -3.62 -6.97
CA LYS A 79 -26.45 -4.11 -5.72
C LYS A 79 -27.84 -4.72 -5.92
N GLN A 80 -28.55 -4.40 -7.00
CA GLN A 80 -29.86 -5.00 -7.31
C GLN A 80 -29.71 -6.36 -7.99
N ALA A 81 -28.62 -6.57 -8.72
CA ALA A 81 -28.26 -7.86 -9.31
C ALA A 81 -27.47 -8.78 -8.37
N ASN A 82 -27.20 -8.34 -7.12
CA ASN A 82 -26.44 -9.13 -6.16
C ASN A 82 -27.34 -10.21 -5.54
N GLU A 83 -27.13 -11.46 -5.95
CA GLU A 83 -27.93 -12.64 -5.62
C GLU A 83 -27.97 -12.97 -4.10
N PHE A 84 -27.02 -12.43 -3.32
CA PHE A 84 -26.90 -12.61 -1.87
C PHE A 84 -27.30 -11.37 -1.04
N GLY A 85 -27.90 -10.34 -1.64
CA GLY A 85 -28.33 -9.14 -0.91
C GLY A 85 -29.55 -9.40 -0.01
N ASP A 86 -29.68 -8.63 1.09
CA ASP A 86 -30.77 -8.72 2.09
C ASP A 86 -32.21 -8.44 1.55
N GLY A 87 -32.42 -8.45 0.23
CA GLY A 87 -33.71 -8.19 -0.42
C GLY A 87 -34.26 -6.76 -0.23
N LYS A 88 -33.56 -5.90 0.51
CA LYS A 88 -33.92 -4.50 0.70
C LYS A 88 -33.41 -3.68 -0.49
N PRO A 89 -34.22 -2.76 -1.05
CA PRO A 89 -33.74 -1.83 -2.05
C PRO A 89 -32.52 -1.10 -1.52
N ALA A 90 -31.36 -1.32 -2.14
CA ALA A 90 -30.17 -0.55 -1.81
C ALA A 90 -30.46 0.92 -2.15
N PRO A 91 -30.12 1.88 -1.27
CA PRO A 91 -30.36 3.30 -1.52
C PRO A 91 -29.55 3.85 -2.70
N ARG A 92 -28.57 3.08 -3.20
CA ARG A 92 -27.81 3.36 -4.42
C ARG A 92 -27.55 2.04 -5.16
N ARG A 93 -27.93 1.99 -6.43
CA ARG A 93 -27.86 0.76 -7.25
C ARG A 93 -26.45 0.33 -7.63
N TYR A 94 -25.64 1.27 -8.12
CA TYR A 94 -24.29 1.00 -8.61
C TYR A 94 -23.26 1.50 -7.61
N ILE A 95 -22.20 0.72 -7.45
CA ILE A 95 -20.97 1.11 -6.76
C ILE A 95 -19.83 0.92 -7.74
N VAL A 96 -19.02 1.95 -7.94
CA VAL A 96 -17.78 1.89 -8.70
C VAL A 96 -16.63 2.07 -7.73
N GLU A 97 -15.74 1.10 -7.68
CA GLU A 97 -14.53 1.10 -6.87
C GLU A 97 -13.32 1.16 -7.80
N GLN A 98 -12.38 2.04 -7.49
CA GLN A 98 -11.10 2.14 -8.18
C GLN A 98 -9.96 2.24 -7.17
N GLN A 99 -8.79 1.76 -7.59
CA GLN A 99 -7.56 1.85 -6.81
C GLN A 99 -6.46 2.49 -7.66
N ILE A 100 -5.70 3.39 -7.05
CA ILE A 100 -4.46 3.94 -7.61
C ILE A 100 -3.33 3.50 -6.68
N THR A 101 -2.28 2.92 -7.25
CA THR A 101 -1.12 2.43 -6.51
C THR A 101 0.09 3.26 -6.87
N VAL A 102 0.70 3.91 -5.90
CA VAL A 102 1.96 4.63 -6.05
C VAL A 102 3.09 3.70 -5.63
N ARG A 103 4.05 3.48 -6.52
CA ARG A 103 5.24 2.67 -6.28
C ARG A 103 6.48 3.48 -6.63
N THR A 104 7.18 3.97 -5.61
CA THR A 104 8.32 4.90 -5.78
C THR A 104 9.45 4.62 -4.80
N PRO A 105 10.72 4.85 -5.19
CA PRO A 105 11.85 4.84 -4.26
C PRO A 105 11.84 6.03 -3.28
N ARG A 106 10.93 7.00 -3.45
CA ARG A 106 10.89 8.27 -2.71
C ARG A 106 10.08 8.14 -1.42
N VAL A 107 10.57 7.28 -0.51
CA VAL A 107 9.87 6.88 0.72
C VAL A 107 9.43 8.07 1.58
N ASP A 108 10.28 9.08 1.77
CA ASP A 108 9.93 10.25 2.60
C ASP A 108 8.80 11.08 1.99
N GLN A 109 8.77 11.18 0.66
CA GLN A 109 7.75 11.97 -0.04
C GLN A 109 6.39 11.28 0.07
N VAL A 110 6.34 9.96 -0.10
CA VAL A 110 5.11 9.18 0.11
C VAL A 110 4.66 9.24 1.56
N ALA A 111 5.58 9.14 2.52
CA ALA A 111 5.23 9.25 3.95
C ALA A 111 4.63 10.62 4.29
N ALA A 112 5.19 11.70 3.75
CA ALA A 112 4.66 13.06 3.94
C ALA A 112 3.31 13.26 3.24
N ALA A 113 3.16 12.78 2.00
CA ALA A 113 1.91 12.86 1.25
C ALA A 113 0.79 12.06 1.92
N ALA A 114 1.08 10.84 2.36
CA ALA A 114 0.11 9.99 3.07
C ALA A 114 -0.39 10.63 4.37
N GLN A 115 0.44 11.40 5.06
CA GLN A 115 0.04 12.11 6.28
C GLN A 115 -0.89 13.30 6.03
N LYS A 116 -0.93 13.83 4.80
CA LYS A 116 -1.90 14.86 4.41
C LYS A 116 -3.27 14.31 4.04
N THR A 117 -3.35 13.01 3.77
CA THR A 117 -4.60 12.31 3.38
C THR A 117 -5.27 11.61 4.58
N MET A 118 -4.56 11.43 5.70
CA MET A 118 -5.13 10.98 6.99
C MET A 118 -5.83 12.12 7.73
#